data_AF-A0A0M4EU84-F1
#
_entry.id   AF-A0A0M4EU84-F1
#
_cell.length_a   1.000
_cell.length_b   1.000
_cell.length_c   1.000
_cell.angle_alpha   90.00
_cell.angle_beta   90.00
_cell.angle_gamma   90.00
#
_symmetry.space_group_name_H-M   'P 1'
#
loop_
_entity.id
_entity.type
_entity.pdbx_description
1 polymer ?
#
loop_
_entity_poly.entity_id
_entity_poly.type
_entity_poly.pdbx_seq_one_letter_code
_entity_poly.pdbx_strand_id
1 'polypeptide(L)'
;MNVEELRKSLQSFGWPDYLIFCLMLAICAVIGIYFCLQLRRESKQLKFSTQEQANESAASYLVGGRKMKIFPITMSLISSFISGITLLGTPTEVYLYGAQYLYIMGSLVLMGFCMYYIFLPVFHELNLISTYKYLEQRYNRSLRLFGSIMFIMASLLWLPIVIYVPAIAFNQATGVNIHIVTPCVCVVCIFYTCIGGLKAVVWTDVIQTLIMFGAMALVLVKGTLDIGGPSVVWQRAQQSARIEPPNFSTDLSERYTFYSLVLGGVAHWLKSNAISQNMIQRYLSLPTLRDARIAIWTFIAGVLTFLCICGYTGLLIYATYAQCDPLQTKLAQRNDQLLPLLVMETLGDYPGLPGIFVAGVFSAALSSLSTGLNSLSAVVLEDFVKTFRRAPLSEKQTAFVMRSVVVLFGIIFVALVFVVEKLGAVLQLTITLTSVANGPLLGIFTAGVLLPWVSSKGALLGGVSSLLLMAWMCISAQRELVSGDLVYQRKPYSTLGCNYTFDGVRANFSSLPPDGVYTSSAAAAPFQLYRISYLYFTLFGALVTIIVALLTSLLLRESKLQSLDTRLLTPFVRRWVERQRRSSQLPAKPKLQAMQETST
;
A
#
# COMPACT_ATOMS: atom_id res chain seq x y z
N MET A 1 -18.35 35.77 -13.00
CA MET A 1 -17.99 34.99 -11.81
C MET A 1 -16.49 34.73 -11.85
N ASN A 2 -15.78 35.11 -10.80
CA ASN A 2 -14.34 34.84 -10.65
C ASN A 2 -14.11 33.39 -10.20
N VAL A 3 -12.94 32.81 -10.45
CA VAL A 3 -12.59 31.43 -10.05
C VAL A 3 -12.77 31.19 -8.55
N GLU A 4 -12.49 32.19 -7.70
CA GLU A 4 -12.69 32.07 -6.26
C GLU A 4 -14.17 31.98 -5.87
N GLU A 5 -15.03 32.75 -6.55
CA GLU A 5 -16.48 32.72 -6.35
C GLU A 5 -17.06 31.39 -6.85
N LEU A 6 -16.62 30.93 -8.03
CA LEU A 6 -17.01 29.63 -8.57
C LEU A 6 -16.62 28.52 -7.60
N ARG A 7 -15.38 28.51 -7.11
CA ARG A 7 -14.92 27.53 -6.12
C ARG A 7 -15.78 27.53 -4.86
N LYS A 8 -16.14 28.71 -4.34
CA LYS A 8 -17.03 28.82 -3.16
C LYS A 8 -18.44 28.32 -3.48
N SER A 9 -18.95 28.58 -4.68
CA SER A 9 -20.28 28.10 -5.09
C SER A 9 -20.35 26.57 -5.20
N LEU A 10 -19.23 25.93 -5.55
CA LEU A 10 -19.11 24.46 -5.60
C LEU A 10 -18.94 23.81 -4.21
N GLN A 11 -18.78 24.59 -3.15
CA GLN A 11 -18.75 24.09 -1.75
C GLN A 11 -20.18 23.94 -1.18
N SER A 12 -21.04 23.21 -1.90
CA SER A 12 -22.46 23.06 -1.61
C SER A 12 -22.81 21.82 -0.77
N PHE A 13 -22.02 21.51 0.26
CA PHE A 13 -22.25 20.35 1.12
C PHE A 13 -23.39 20.60 2.11
N GLY A 14 -24.56 20.01 1.86
CA GLY A 14 -25.78 20.23 2.62
C GLY A 14 -25.89 19.36 3.88
N TRP A 15 -26.91 19.62 4.70
CA TRP A 15 -27.20 18.78 5.86
C TRP A 15 -27.44 17.28 5.54
N PRO A 16 -28.02 16.89 4.37
CA PRO A 16 -28.16 15.46 4.04
C PRO A 16 -26.80 14.79 3.80
N ASP A 17 -25.84 15.53 3.24
CA ASP A 17 -24.49 15.03 3.01
C ASP A 17 -23.75 14.79 4.33
N TYR A 18 -23.86 15.73 5.27
CA TYR A 18 -23.35 15.57 6.63
C TYR A 18 -24.01 14.39 7.35
N LEU A 19 -25.32 14.20 7.18
CA LEU A 19 -26.05 13.08 7.80
C LEU A 19 -25.52 11.72 7.32
N ILE A 20 -25.34 11.55 6.01
CA ILE A 20 -24.81 10.29 5.43
C ILE A 20 -23.38 10.05 5.89
N PHE A 21 -22.54 11.08 5.89
CA PHE A 21 -21.17 10.98 6.37
C PHE A 21 -21.09 10.59 7.86
N CYS A 22 -21.88 11.24 8.71
CA CYS A 22 -21.96 10.92 10.14
C CYS A 22 -22.55 9.52 10.40
N LEU A 23 -23.55 9.10 9.61
CA LEU A 23 -24.14 7.77 9.70
C LEU A 23 -23.11 6.68 9.40
N MET A 24 -22.27 6.86 8.39
CA MET A 24 -21.17 5.94 8.10
C MET A 24 -20.20 5.81 9.29
N LEU A 25 -19.86 6.92 9.96
CA LEU A 25 -18.98 6.91 11.14
C LEU A 25 -19.65 6.16 12.31
N ALA A 26 -20.94 6.43 12.52
CA ALA A 26 -21.73 5.77 13.56
C ALA A 26 -21.83 4.26 13.34
N ILE A 27 -22.07 3.80 12.10
CA ILE A 27 -22.10 2.38 11.75
C ILE A 27 -20.76 1.70 12.10
N CYS A 28 -19.64 2.33 11.76
CA CYS A 28 -18.31 1.79 12.10
C CYS A 28 -18.12 1.67 13.62
N ALA A 29 -18.53 2.68 14.38
CA ALA A 29 -18.46 2.66 15.84
C ALA A 29 -19.34 1.56 16.46
N VAL A 30 -20.57 1.39 15.96
CA VAL A 30 -21.51 0.36 16.42
C VAL A 30 -20.96 -1.05 16.16
N ILE A 31 -20.37 -1.30 15.00
CA ILE A 31 -19.71 -2.59 14.69
C ILE A 31 -18.55 -2.85 15.65
N GLY A 32 -17.73 -1.83 15.92
CA GLY A 32 -16.66 -1.92 16.92
C GLY A 32 -17.18 -2.32 18.30
N ILE A 33 -18.25 -1.67 18.77
CA ILE A 33 -18.90 -1.98 20.06
C ILE A 33 -19.45 -3.42 20.06
N TYR A 34 -20.15 -3.83 19.01
CA TYR A 34 -20.72 -5.17 18.88
C TYR A 34 -19.65 -6.26 19.04
N PHE A 35 -18.55 -6.16 18.28
CA PHE A 35 -17.47 -7.15 18.36
C PHE A 35 -16.69 -7.07 19.67
N CYS A 36 -16.64 -5.92 20.34
CA CYS A 36 -16.09 -5.84 21.69
C CYS A 36 -16.92 -6.63 22.70
N LEU A 37 -18.24 -6.50 22.63
CA LEU A 37 -19.15 -7.27 23.49
C LEU A 37 -19.01 -8.77 23.23
N GLN A 38 -18.83 -9.15 21.96
CA GLN A 38 -18.54 -10.53 21.58
C GLN A 38 -17.20 -11.02 22.14
N LEU A 39 -16.11 -10.26 21.97
CA LEU A 39 -14.78 -10.59 22.51
C LEU A 39 -14.82 -10.74 24.04
N ARG A 40 -15.54 -9.85 24.74
CA ARG A 40 -15.74 -9.96 26.19
C ARG A 40 -16.49 -11.22 26.60
N ARG A 41 -17.45 -11.68 25.79
CA ARG A 41 -18.17 -12.94 26.03
C ARG A 41 -17.26 -14.15 25.80
N GLU A 42 -16.47 -14.14 24.73
CA GLU A 42 -15.48 -15.19 24.41
C GLU A 42 -14.43 -15.31 25.53
N SER A 43 -13.85 -14.19 25.98
CA SER A 43 -12.89 -14.16 27.11
C SER A 43 -13.45 -14.75 28.40
N LYS A 44 -14.74 -14.49 28.72
CA LYS A 44 -15.37 -15.01 29.95
C LYS A 44 -15.61 -16.53 29.93
N GLN A 45 -15.66 -17.15 28.76
CA GLN A 45 -15.93 -18.59 28.61
C GLN A 45 -14.66 -19.46 28.62
N LEU A 46 -13.48 -18.85 28.44
CA LEU A 46 -12.20 -19.55 28.38
C LEU A 46 -11.74 -20.01 29.78
N LYS A 47 -11.86 -21.31 30.09
CA LYS A 47 -11.28 -21.95 31.29
C LYS A 47 -9.87 -22.48 31.01
N PHE A 48 -8.90 -21.59 30.88
CA PHE A 48 -7.48 -21.96 30.64
C PHE A 48 -6.56 -21.37 31.71
N SER A 49 -5.31 -21.80 31.73
CA SER A 49 -4.26 -21.15 32.53
C SER A 49 -4.09 -19.68 32.15
N THR A 50 -3.65 -18.82 33.08
CA THR A 50 -3.54 -17.36 32.88
C THR A 50 -2.73 -16.97 31.62
N GLN A 51 -1.75 -17.79 31.25
CA GLN A 51 -0.88 -17.56 30.10
C GLN A 51 -1.50 -18.01 28.77
N GLU A 52 -2.15 -19.17 28.74
CA GLU A 52 -2.88 -19.63 27.56
C GLU A 52 -4.06 -18.71 27.26
N GLN A 53 -4.77 -18.24 28.29
CA GLN A 53 -5.81 -17.22 28.14
C GLN A 53 -5.28 -15.93 27.50
N ALA A 54 -4.10 -15.45 27.91
CA ALA A 54 -3.53 -14.23 27.33
C ALA A 54 -3.14 -14.40 25.85
N ASN A 55 -2.60 -15.57 25.48
CA ASN A 55 -2.25 -15.86 24.09
C ASN A 55 -3.48 -16.08 23.20
N GLU A 56 -4.49 -16.80 23.68
CA GLU A 56 -5.76 -16.99 22.96
C GLU A 56 -6.53 -15.66 22.82
N SER A 57 -6.53 -14.81 23.86
CA SER A 57 -7.12 -13.47 23.81
C SER A 57 -6.41 -12.58 22.78
N ALA A 58 -5.06 -12.61 22.76
CA ALA A 58 -4.28 -11.92 21.74
C ALA A 58 -4.55 -12.48 20.34
N ALA A 59 -4.69 -13.79 20.17
CA ALA A 59 -5.00 -14.41 18.88
C ALA A 59 -6.43 -14.09 18.40
N SER A 60 -7.41 -14.07 19.30
CA SER A 60 -8.78 -13.66 18.98
C SER A 60 -8.84 -12.18 18.58
N TYR A 61 -8.10 -11.32 19.29
CA TYR A 61 -8.03 -9.89 19.00
C TYR A 61 -7.25 -9.59 17.70
N LEU A 62 -6.07 -10.19 17.51
CA LEU A 62 -5.16 -9.85 16.41
C LEU A 62 -5.46 -10.62 15.12
N VAL A 63 -5.82 -11.92 15.18
CA VAL A 63 -6.01 -12.77 13.99
C VAL A 63 -7.40 -13.37 13.90
N GLY A 64 -8.36 -12.85 14.67
CA GLY A 64 -9.76 -13.31 14.64
C GLY A 64 -9.93 -14.79 15.02
N GLY A 65 -8.99 -15.35 15.79
CA GLY A 65 -8.99 -16.77 16.17
C GLY A 65 -8.80 -17.74 15.00
N ARG A 66 -8.37 -17.26 13.82
CA ARG A 66 -8.10 -18.06 12.61
C ARG A 66 -9.28 -18.86 12.07
N LYS A 67 -10.50 -18.37 12.33
CA LYS A 67 -11.76 -18.98 11.88
C LYS A 67 -12.54 -18.03 10.96
N MET A 68 -11.84 -17.10 10.32
CA MET A 68 -12.47 -16.10 9.46
C MET A 68 -12.91 -16.73 8.15
N LYS A 69 -14.00 -16.21 7.57
CA LYS A 69 -14.52 -16.64 6.27
C LYS A 69 -13.79 -15.91 5.14
N ILE A 70 -13.76 -16.52 3.95
CA ILE A 70 -13.10 -15.98 2.76
C ILE A 70 -13.64 -14.57 2.42
N PHE A 71 -14.95 -14.45 2.21
CA PHE A 71 -15.59 -13.20 1.79
C PHE A 71 -15.22 -11.96 2.63
N PRO A 72 -15.39 -11.96 3.97
CA PRO A 72 -15.04 -10.78 4.77
C PRO A 72 -13.53 -10.49 4.71
N ILE A 73 -12.66 -11.51 4.71
CA ILE A 73 -11.22 -11.31 4.59
C ILE A 73 -10.83 -10.73 3.24
N THR A 74 -11.46 -11.15 2.16
CA THR A 74 -11.14 -10.65 0.81
C THR A 74 -11.61 -9.23 0.62
N MET A 75 -12.81 -8.89 1.08
CA MET A 75 -13.30 -7.51 1.09
C MET A 75 -12.38 -6.62 1.92
N SER A 76 -11.95 -7.12 3.06
CA SER A 76 -11.00 -6.44 3.93
C SER A 76 -9.66 -6.22 3.23
N LEU A 77 -9.05 -7.25 2.62
CA LEU A 77 -7.82 -7.12 1.82
C LEU A 77 -7.96 -6.07 0.70
N ILE A 78 -9.10 -6.10 -0.02
CA ILE A 78 -9.44 -5.14 -1.07
C ILE A 78 -9.49 -3.73 -0.49
N SER A 79 -10.28 -3.51 0.57
CA SER A 79 -10.43 -2.24 1.27
C SER A 79 -9.11 -1.64 1.75
N SER A 80 -8.26 -2.47 2.37
CA SER A 80 -7.00 -2.00 2.92
C SER A 80 -5.99 -1.62 1.84
N PHE A 81 -6.09 -2.20 0.64
CA PHE A 81 -5.28 -1.79 -0.50
C PHE A 81 -5.84 -0.54 -1.18
N ILE A 82 -7.14 -0.53 -1.43
CA ILE A 82 -7.84 0.61 -2.01
C ILE A 82 -7.99 1.69 -0.94
N SER A 83 -6.88 2.36 -0.66
CA SER A 83 -6.85 3.54 0.19
C SER A 83 -7.36 4.76 -0.58
N GLY A 84 -7.61 5.86 0.13
CA GLY A 84 -7.90 7.16 -0.51
C GLY A 84 -6.83 7.57 -1.53
N ILE A 85 -5.57 7.10 -1.36
CA ILE A 85 -4.46 7.37 -2.27
C ILE A 85 -4.72 6.76 -3.65
N THR A 86 -5.22 5.53 -3.73
CA THR A 86 -5.60 4.91 -5.01
C THR A 86 -6.83 5.60 -5.59
N LEU A 87 -7.84 5.85 -4.74
CA LEU A 87 -9.12 6.43 -5.15
C LEU A 87 -8.95 7.83 -5.77
N LEU A 88 -8.15 8.72 -5.16
CA LEU A 88 -7.90 10.08 -5.68
C LEU A 88 -6.66 10.16 -6.57
N GLY A 89 -5.60 9.42 -6.25
CA GLY A 89 -4.31 9.51 -6.93
C GLY A 89 -4.31 8.83 -8.29
N THR A 90 -4.95 7.67 -8.47
CA THR A 90 -4.99 6.98 -9.78
C THR A 90 -5.74 7.79 -10.85
N PRO A 91 -6.94 8.35 -10.59
CA PRO A 91 -7.59 9.25 -11.54
C PRO A 91 -6.75 10.48 -11.88
N THR A 92 -6.09 11.06 -10.87
CA THR A 92 -5.19 12.21 -11.03
C THR A 92 -3.98 11.89 -11.92
N GLU A 93 -3.36 10.71 -11.74
CA GLU A 93 -2.27 10.25 -12.60
C GLU A 93 -2.73 10.07 -14.05
N VAL A 94 -3.90 9.49 -14.27
CA VAL A 94 -4.44 9.30 -15.63
C VAL A 94 -4.79 10.64 -16.27
N TYR A 95 -5.32 11.59 -15.51
CA TYR A 95 -5.60 12.95 -15.98
C TYR A 95 -4.32 13.67 -16.44
N LEU A 96 -3.27 13.62 -15.61
CA LEU A 96 -2.03 14.38 -15.80
C LEU A 96 -1.07 13.73 -16.80
N TYR A 97 -0.93 12.40 -16.78
CA TYR A 97 0.13 11.67 -17.47
C TYR A 97 -0.38 10.60 -18.43
N GLY A 98 -1.69 10.35 -18.49
CA GLY A 98 -2.30 9.36 -19.38
C GLY A 98 -2.48 7.98 -18.76
N ALA A 99 -3.10 7.08 -19.52
CA ALA A 99 -3.52 5.74 -19.09
C ALA A 99 -2.35 4.74 -18.96
N GLN A 100 -1.11 5.11 -19.30
CA GLN A 100 0.04 4.21 -19.21
C GLN A 100 0.22 3.61 -17.82
N TYR A 101 -0.05 4.36 -16.75
CA TYR A 101 0.03 3.87 -15.37
C TYR A 101 -0.81 2.59 -15.14
N LEU A 102 -1.92 2.41 -15.88
CA LEU A 102 -2.81 1.27 -15.75
C LEU A 102 -2.14 -0.08 -16.12
N TYR A 103 -1.04 -0.09 -16.88
CA TYR A 103 -0.30 -1.33 -17.13
C TYR A 103 0.33 -1.94 -15.86
N ILE A 104 0.36 -1.21 -14.74
CA ILE A 104 0.69 -1.76 -13.41
C ILE A 104 -0.21 -2.94 -13.02
N MET A 105 -1.40 -3.07 -13.63
CA MET A 105 -2.28 -4.24 -13.45
C MET A 105 -1.61 -5.57 -13.81
N GLY A 106 -0.73 -5.61 -14.82
CA GLY A 106 0.03 -6.81 -15.16
C GLY A 106 0.94 -7.28 -14.03
N SER A 107 1.56 -6.32 -13.33
CA SER A 107 2.41 -6.61 -12.18
C SER A 107 1.65 -7.14 -10.96
N LEU A 108 0.37 -6.76 -10.80
CA LEU A 108 -0.51 -7.30 -9.75
C LEU A 108 -0.78 -8.80 -9.97
N VAL A 109 -1.01 -9.21 -11.22
CA VAL A 109 -1.20 -10.63 -11.57
C VAL A 109 0.08 -11.43 -11.33
N LEU A 110 1.23 -10.92 -11.76
CA LEU A 110 2.54 -11.55 -11.50
C LEU A 110 2.84 -11.68 -10.00
N MET A 111 2.53 -10.65 -9.21
CA MET A 111 2.62 -10.72 -7.75
C MET A 111 1.74 -11.84 -7.18
N GLY A 112 0.52 -12.03 -7.71
CA GLY A 112 -0.36 -13.13 -7.34
C GLY A 112 0.30 -14.50 -7.46
N PHE A 113 1.01 -14.74 -8.57
CA PHE A 113 1.79 -15.98 -8.75
C PHE A 113 2.94 -16.10 -7.73
N CYS A 114 3.69 -15.03 -7.49
CA CYS A 114 4.75 -15.02 -6.48
C CYS A 114 4.20 -15.36 -5.09
N MET A 115 3.09 -14.75 -4.69
CA MET A 115 2.44 -15.05 -3.42
C MET A 115 1.93 -16.50 -3.35
N TYR A 116 1.30 -16.99 -4.41
CA TYR A 116 0.73 -18.35 -4.47
C TYR A 116 1.80 -19.45 -4.30
N TYR A 117 2.94 -19.31 -4.97
CA TYR A 117 4.00 -20.33 -5.01
C TYR A 117 5.12 -20.11 -3.99
N ILE A 118 5.47 -18.85 -3.69
CA ILE A 118 6.67 -18.52 -2.90
C ILE A 118 6.31 -18.24 -1.44
N PHE A 119 5.46 -17.24 -1.19
CA PHE A 119 5.29 -16.67 0.15
C PHE A 119 4.17 -17.33 0.98
N LEU A 120 2.96 -17.48 0.44
CA LEU A 120 1.82 -18.02 1.19
C LEU A 120 2.06 -19.44 1.74
N PRO A 121 2.67 -20.39 0.99
CA PRO A 121 2.93 -21.73 1.52
C PRO A 121 3.79 -21.69 2.78
N VAL A 122 4.79 -20.80 2.84
CA VAL A 122 5.70 -20.67 3.97
C VAL A 122 4.98 -20.04 5.17
N PHE A 123 4.35 -18.89 4.98
CA PHE A 123 3.73 -18.19 6.11
C PHE A 123 2.52 -18.94 6.69
N HIS A 124 1.73 -19.61 5.85
CA HIS A 124 0.59 -20.42 6.33
C HIS A 124 1.05 -21.67 7.07
N GLU A 125 2.16 -22.30 6.67
CA GLU A 125 2.75 -23.44 7.42
C GLU A 125 3.26 -22.98 8.79
N LEU A 126 3.90 -21.81 8.88
CA LEU A 126 4.49 -21.30 10.13
C LEU A 126 3.49 -20.70 11.12
N ASN A 127 2.32 -20.22 10.65
CA ASN A 127 1.23 -19.73 11.49
C ASN A 127 1.69 -18.70 12.56
N LEU A 128 2.46 -17.71 12.14
CA LEU A 128 3.01 -16.68 13.03
C LEU A 128 2.00 -15.54 13.25
N ILE A 129 2.01 -14.92 14.44
CA ILE A 129 1.24 -13.69 14.70
C ILE A 129 1.95 -12.49 14.09
N SER A 130 3.24 -12.29 14.43
CA SER A 130 4.10 -11.32 13.75
C SER A 130 4.84 -11.98 12.59
N THR A 131 4.73 -11.37 11.42
CA THR A 131 5.46 -11.75 10.20
C THR A 131 6.98 -11.66 10.44
N TYR A 132 7.45 -10.76 11.30
CA TYR A 132 8.88 -10.56 11.57
C TYR A 132 9.48 -11.66 12.45
N LYS A 133 8.65 -12.45 13.16
CA LYS A 133 9.12 -13.65 13.87
C LYS A 133 9.72 -14.69 12.91
N TYR A 134 9.31 -14.69 11.65
CA TYR A 134 9.95 -15.49 10.60
C TYR A 134 11.44 -15.14 10.46
N LEU A 135 11.80 -13.86 10.54
CA LEU A 135 13.19 -13.41 10.42
C LEU A 135 14.05 -13.89 11.60
N GLU A 136 13.47 -14.05 12.80
CA GLU A 136 14.17 -14.65 13.93
C GLU A 136 14.41 -16.14 13.72
N GLN A 137 13.41 -16.88 13.25
CA GLN A 137 13.55 -18.30 12.94
C GLN A 137 14.53 -18.55 11.80
N ARG A 138 14.52 -17.71 10.77
CA ARG A 138 15.41 -17.82 9.61
C ARG A 138 16.83 -17.33 9.88
N TYR A 139 16.96 -16.29 10.70
CA TYR A 139 18.23 -15.64 10.96
C TYR A 139 18.50 -15.52 12.46
N ASN A 140 18.07 -14.42 13.08
CA ASN A 140 18.25 -14.17 14.51
C ASN A 140 17.33 -13.03 14.97
N ARG A 141 17.31 -12.82 16.28
CA ARG A 141 16.53 -11.77 16.94
C ARG A 141 16.83 -10.36 16.42
N SER A 142 18.08 -10.06 16.04
CA SER A 142 18.44 -8.75 15.48
C SER A 142 17.72 -8.46 14.18
N LEU A 143 17.58 -9.44 13.27
CA LEU A 143 16.79 -9.26 12.04
C LEU A 143 15.31 -9.10 12.30
N ARG A 144 14.76 -9.81 13.30
CA ARG A 144 13.36 -9.61 13.70
C ARG A 144 13.09 -8.18 14.15
N LEU A 145 13.96 -7.64 15.01
CA LEU A 145 13.84 -6.25 15.47
C LEU A 145 14.05 -5.26 14.32
N PHE A 146 15.06 -5.48 13.47
CA PHE A 146 15.29 -4.66 12.29
C PHE A 146 14.04 -4.61 11.38
N GLY A 147 13.47 -5.77 11.05
CA GLY A 147 12.26 -5.85 10.24
C GLY A 147 11.05 -5.16 10.87
N SER A 148 10.90 -5.30 12.19
CA SER A 148 9.83 -4.64 12.96
C SER A 148 9.99 -3.11 12.97
N ILE A 149 11.22 -2.61 13.13
CA ILE A 149 11.53 -1.17 13.06
C ILE A 149 11.26 -0.63 11.65
N MET A 150 11.66 -1.36 10.60
CA MET A 150 11.36 -0.97 9.22
C MET A 150 9.86 -0.90 8.96
N PHE A 151 9.08 -1.85 9.48
CA PHE A 151 7.62 -1.79 9.38
C PHE A 151 6.99 -0.59 10.10
N ILE A 152 7.45 -0.31 11.32
CA ILE A 152 6.98 0.87 12.08
C ILE A 152 7.32 2.15 11.31
N MET A 153 8.53 2.26 10.78
CA MET A 153 8.96 3.39 9.96
C MET A 153 8.14 3.51 8.67
N ALA A 154 7.91 2.41 7.96
CA ALA A 154 7.04 2.40 6.77
C ALA A 154 5.61 2.88 7.10
N SER A 155 5.09 2.48 8.26
CA SER A 155 3.76 2.86 8.73
C SER A 155 3.69 4.35 9.10
N LEU A 156 4.72 4.89 9.74
CA LEU A 156 4.86 6.32 10.05
C LEU A 156 4.92 7.19 8.78
N LEU A 157 5.48 6.67 7.68
CA LEU A 157 5.54 7.38 6.41
C LEU A 157 4.25 7.27 5.59
N TRP A 158 3.48 6.18 5.76
CA TRP A 158 2.30 5.89 4.94
C TRP A 158 0.99 6.38 5.57
N LEU A 159 0.73 6.07 6.84
CA LEU A 159 -0.57 6.28 7.48
C LEU A 159 -0.97 7.76 7.63
N PRO A 160 -0.05 8.71 7.87
CA PRO A 160 -0.41 10.13 7.84
C PRO A 160 -0.91 10.57 6.46
N ILE A 161 -0.34 10.04 5.37
CA ILE A 161 -0.80 10.33 4.00
C ILE A 161 -2.21 9.77 3.79
N VAL A 162 -2.47 8.54 4.24
CA VAL A 162 -3.80 7.93 4.20
C VAL A 162 -4.86 8.80 4.87
N ILE A 163 -4.54 9.44 6.00
CA ILE A 163 -5.44 10.34 6.72
C ILE A 163 -5.64 11.67 5.97
N TYR A 164 -4.55 12.20 5.39
CA TYR A 164 -4.55 13.50 4.74
C TYR A 164 -5.42 13.55 3.47
N VAL A 165 -5.39 12.50 2.67
CA VAL A 165 -6.08 12.42 1.37
C VAL A 165 -7.60 12.66 1.44
N PRO A 166 -8.39 11.93 2.27
CA PRO A 166 -9.81 12.21 2.38
C PRO A 166 -10.10 13.60 2.97
N ALA A 167 -9.20 14.14 3.80
CA ALA A 167 -9.37 15.49 4.34
C ALA A 167 -9.29 16.57 3.24
N ILE A 168 -8.47 16.36 2.20
CA ILE A 168 -8.44 17.23 1.02
C ILE A 168 -9.78 17.18 0.26
N ALA A 169 -10.33 15.98 0.05
CA ALA A 169 -11.62 15.82 -0.61
C ALA A 169 -12.74 16.49 0.20
N PHE A 170 -12.74 16.32 1.52
CA PHE A 170 -13.67 16.98 2.43
C PHE A 170 -13.56 18.50 2.37
N ASN A 171 -12.33 19.02 2.37
CA ASN A 171 -12.09 20.46 2.26
C ASN A 171 -12.57 21.02 0.92
N GLN A 172 -12.38 20.29 -0.18
CA GLN A 172 -12.89 20.70 -1.49
C GLN A 172 -14.44 20.75 -1.51
N ALA A 173 -15.10 19.80 -0.85
CA ALA A 173 -16.55 19.72 -0.81
C ALA A 173 -17.21 20.72 0.17
N THR A 174 -16.58 20.95 1.33
CA THR A 174 -17.20 21.69 2.46
C THR A 174 -16.55 23.04 2.77
N GLY A 175 -15.31 23.26 2.33
CA GLY A 175 -14.46 24.37 2.80
C GLY A 175 -13.90 24.20 4.22
N VAL A 176 -14.29 23.17 4.97
CA VAL A 176 -13.80 22.93 6.34
C VAL A 176 -12.30 22.66 6.33
N ASN A 177 -11.59 23.28 7.27
CA ASN A 177 -10.14 23.14 7.37
C ASN A 177 -9.73 21.67 7.65
N ILE A 178 -8.75 21.18 6.89
CA ILE A 178 -8.19 19.84 6.99
C ILE A 178 -7.72 19.47 8.41
N HIS A 179 -7.25 20.44 9.20
CA HIS A 179 -6.74 20.27 10.56
C HIS A 179 -7.85 20.10 11.60
N ILE A 180 -9.10 20.37 11.24
CA ILE A 180 -10.28 20.14 12.09
C ILE A 180 -10.85 18.75 11.81
N VAL A 181 -11.10 18.43 10.54
CA VAL A 181 -11.71 17.14 10.17
C VAL A 181 -10.80 15.95 10.49
N THR A 182 -9.48 16.13 10.34
CA THR A 182 -8.49 15.07 10.54
C THR A 182 -8.52 14.50 11.97
N PRO A 183 -8.33 15.31 13.04
CA PRO A 183 -8.45 14.81 14.42
C PRO A 183 -9.80 14.17 14.71
N CYS A 184 -10.91 14.78 14.26
CA CYS A 184 -12.27 14.27 14.52
C CYS A 184 -12.45 12.84 13.99
N VAL A 185 -12.08 12.60 12.74
CA VAL A 185 -12.24 11.28 12.10
C VAL A 185 -11.26 10.27 12.70
N CYS A 186 -10.03 10.68 13.00
CA CYS A 186 -9.05 9.82 13.66
C CYS A 186 -9.50 9.36 15.05
N VAL A 187 -10.15 10.21 15.84
CA VAL A 187 -10.69 9.83 17.16
C VAL A 187 -11.72 8.70 17.02
N VAL A 188 -12.64 8.80 16.05
CA VAL A 188 -13.61 7.73 15.77
C VAL A 188 -12.88 6.44 15.35
N CYS A 189 -11.87 6.55 14.49
CA CYS A 189 -11.07 5.41 14.05
C CYS A 189 -10.37 4.69 15.21
N ILE A 190 -9.67 5.46 16.05
CA ILE A 190 -8.95 4.95 17.22
C ILE A 190 -9.93 4.26 18.17
N PHE A 191 -11.11 4.86 18.39
CA PHE A 191 -12.13 4.31 19.27
C PHE A 191 -12.58 2.91 18.84
N TYR A 192 -13.08 2.74 17.60
CA TYR A 192 -13.58 1.43 17.18
C TYR A 192 -12.46 0.40 16.99
N THR A 193 -11.25 0.84 16.63
CA THR A 193 -10.08 -0.04 16.48
C THR A 193 -9.61 -0.59 17.83
N CYS A 194 -9.52 0.25 18.86
CA CYS A 194 -9.13 -0.14 20.22
C CYS A 194 -10.07 -1.17 20.87
N ILE A 195 -11.35 -1.11 20.47
CA ILE A 195 -12.44 -1.80 21.15
C ILE A 195 -12.76 -3.13 20.45
N GLY A 196 -12.71 -3.18 19.12
CA GLY A 196 -13.22 -4.30 18.33
C GLY A 196 -12.21 -5.33 17.78
N GLY A 197 -10.91 -5.02 17.75
CA GLY A 197 -9.88 -5.93 17.20
C GLY A 197 -10.07 -6.28 15.72
N LEU A 198 -9.35 -7.28 15.20
CA LEU A 198 -9.35 -7.63 13.77
C LEU A 198 -10.75 -7.99 13.24
N LYS A 199 -11.59 -8.70 14.02
CA LYS A 199 -12.95 -9.05 13.60
C LYS A 199 -13.77 -7.80 13.26
N ALA A 200 -13.73 -6.78 14.13
CA ALA A 200 -14.43 -5.53 13.86
C ALA A 200 -13.87 -4.82 12.63
N VAL A 201 -12.53 -4.69 12.54
CA VAL A 201 -11.85 -4.05 11.41
C VAL A 201 -12.26 -4.70 10.09
N VAL A 202 -12.30 -6.04 10.03
CA VAL A 202 -12.69 -6.78 8.84
C VAL A 202 -14.14 -6.53 8.43
N TRP A 203 -15.07 -6.45 9.39
CA TRP A 203 -16.48 -6.20 9.07
C TRP A 203 -16.78 -4.73 8.76
N THR A 204 -16.07 -3.79 9.38
CA THR A 204 -16.13 -2.38 8.97
C THR A 204 -15.61 -2.22 7.55
N ASP A 205 -14.53 -2.92 7.18
CA ASP A 205 -13.98 -2.89 5.82
C ASP A 205 -14.97 -3.37 4.76
N VAL A 206 -15.79 -4.40 5.07
CA VAL A 206 -16.82 -4.89 4.13
C VAL A 206 -17.78 -3.78 3.76
N ILE A 207 -18.33 -3.08 4.75
CA ILE A 207 -19.28 -1.99 4.53
C ILE A 207 -18.59 -0.82 3.82
N GLN A 208 -17.41 -0.44 4.30
CA GLN A 208 -16.59 0.64 3.74
C GLN A 208 -16.27 0.41 2.26
N THR A 209 -15.94 -0.83 1.87
CA THR A 209 -15.69 -1.19 0.47
C THR A 209 -16.95 -1.04 -0.37
N LEU A 210 -18.10 -1.52 0.11
CA LEU A 210 -19.36 -1.39 -0.62
C LEU A 210 -19.75 0.07 -0.85
N ILE A 211 -19.60 0.92 0.16
CA ILE A 211 -19.86 2.37 0.05
C ILE A 211 -18.90 3.00 -0.96
N MET A 212 -17.62 2.64 -0.92
CA MET A 212 -16.61 3.16 -1.82
C MET A 212 -16.86 2.78 -3.29
N PHE A 213 -17.16 1.51 -3.59
CA PHE A 213 -17.52 1.08 -4.95
C PHE A 213 -18.81 1.74 -5.43
N GLY A 214 -19.82 1.85 -4.56
CA GLY A 214 -21.08 2.54 -4.87
C GLY A 214 -20.86 4.01 -5.18
N ALA A 215 -20.09 4.72 -4.35
CA ALA A 215 -19.71 6.11 -4.58
C ALA A 215 -19.05 6.32 -5.94
N MET A 216 -18.04 5.51 -6.27
CA MET A 216 -17.34 5.61 -7.55
C MET A 216 -18.24 5.28 -8.73
N ALA A 217 -19.11 4.28 -8.60
CA ALA A 217 -20.08 3.93 -9.66
C ALA A 217 -21.06 5.06 -9.94
N LEU A 218 -21.55 5.76 -8.90
CA LEU A 218 -22.45 6.91 -9.06
C LEU A 218 -21.79 8.05 -9.86
N VAL A 219 -20.56 8.41 -9.49
CA VAL A 219 -19.79 9.46 -10.17
C VAL A 219 -19.52 9.09 -11.62
N LEU A 220 -19.14 7.83 -11.86
CA LEU A 220 -18.88 7.31 -13.21
C LEU A 220 -20.12 7.37 -14.09
N VAL A 221 -21.23 6.80 -13.63
CA VAL A 221 -22.45 6.72 -14.43
C VAL A 221 -22.97 8.12 -14.73
N LYS A 222 -23.12 8.97 -13.71
CA LYS A 222 -23.69 10.31 -13.90
C LYS A 222 -22.75 11.20 -14.71
N GLY A 223 -21.46 11.25 -14.38
CA GLY A 223 -20.50 12.08 -15.12
C GLY A 223 -20.33 11.65 -16.58
N THR A 224 -20.37 10.35 -16.88
CA THR A 224 -20.35 9.86 -18.26
C THR A 224 -21.63 10.22 -19.02
N LEU A 225 -22.79 10.21 -18.36
CA LEU A 225 -24.04 10.63 -19.00
C LEU A 225 -24.04 12.13 -19.31
N ASP A 226 -23.58 12.96 -18.38
CA ASP A 226 -23.53 14.43 -18.53
C ASP A 226 -22.70 14.88 -19.74
N ILE A 227 -21.60 14.18 -20.02
CA ILE A 227 -20.70 14.53 -21.13
C ILE A 227 -21.15 13.96 -22.49
N GLY A 228 -22.26 13.22 -22.54
CA GLY A 228 -22.81 12.63 -23.76
C GLY A 228 -22.40 11.17 -24.02
N GLY A 229 -21.89 10.47 -23.01
CA GLY A 229 -21.64 9.03 -23.05
C GLY A 229 -20.16 8.62 -23.15
N PRO A 230 -19.89 7.30 -23.08
CA PRO A 230 -18.52 6.78 -23.03
C PRO A 230 -17.73 6.99 -24.34
N SER A 231 -18.42 7.13 -25.48
CA SER A 231 -17.79 7.44 -26.77
C SER A 231 -17.08 8.80 -26.76
N VAL A 232 -17.68 9.80 -26.12
CA VAL A 232 -17.10 11.15 -26.00
C VAL A 232 -15.86 11.12 -25.12
N VAL A 233 -15.90 10.38 -24.00
CA VAL A 233 -14.75 10.18 -23.10
C VAL A 233 -13.59 9.56 -23.88
N TRP A 234 -13.87 8.49 -24.62
CA TRP A 234 -12.87 7.79 -25.42
C TRP A 234 -12.27 8.68 -26.52
N GLN A 235 -13.11 9.40 -27.26
CA GLN A 235 -12.68 10.30 -28.33
C GLN A 235 -11.76 11.42 -27.81
N ARG A 236 -12.15 12.11 -26.73
CA ARG A 236 -11.33 13.18 -26.12
C ARG A 236 -10.02 12.63 -25.57
N ALA A 237 -10.04 11.44 -24.96
CA ALA A 237 -8.84 10.79 -24.46
C ALA A 237 -7.86 10.39 -25.58
N GLN A 238 -8.37 9.89 -26.72
CA GLN A 238 -7.55 9.59 -27.89
C GLN A 238 -6.95 10.84 -28.53
N GLN A 239 -7.75 11.89 -28.76
CA GLN A 239 -7.31 13.15 -29.38
C GLN A 239 -6.20 13.86 -28.59
N SER A 240 -6.12 13.60 -27.29
CA SER A 240 -5.15 14.21 -26.39
C SER A 240 -3.98 13.30 -26.02
N ALA A 241 -3.82 12.17 -26.71
CA ALA A 241 -2.78 11.18 -26.49
C ALA A 241 -2.68 10.69 -25.03
N ARG A 242 -3.83 10.52 -24.37
CA ARG A 242 -3.94 9.92 -23.02
C ARG A 242 -4.19 8.42 -23.07
N ILE A 243 -4.67 7.88 -24.19
CA ILE A 243 -4.68 6.44 -24.46
C ILE A 243 -3.44 6.11 -25.29
N GLU A 244 -2.53 5.37 -24.70
CA GLU A 244 -1.21 5.15 -25.29
C GLU A 244 -0.82 3.67 -25.23
N PRO A 245 -0.10 3.16 -26.25
CA PRO A 245 0.49 1.84 -26.17
C PRO A 245 1.56 1.78 -25.05
N PRO A 246 1.94 0.58 -24.60
CA PRO A 246 3.04 0.45 -23.65
C PRO A 246 4.35 1.02 -24.21
N ASN A 247 5.04 1.82 -23.39
CA ASN A 247 6.33 2.38 -23.73
C ASN A 247 7.46 1.40 -23.37
N PHE A 248 8.20 0.90 -24.36
CA PHE A 248 9.28 -0.08 -24.17
C PHE A 248 10.69 0.54 -24.09
N SER A 249 10.80 1.84 -23.82
CA SER A 249 12.09 2.50 -23.56
C SER A 249 12.84 1.84 -22.40
N THR A 250 14.17 1.75 -22.56
CA THR A 250 15.08 1.26 -21.51
C THR A 250 15.63 2.38 -20.63
N ASP A 251 15.23 3.63 -20.87
CA ASP A 251 15.59 4.74 -20.00
C ASP A 251 14.91 4.58 -18.64
N LEU A 252 15.72 4.48 -17.58
CA LEU A 252 15.25 4.30 -16.21
C LEU A 252 14.71 5.60 -15.61
N SER A 253 15.02 6.76 -16.20
CA SER A 253 14.59 8.08 -15.73
C SER A 253 13.17 8.44 -16.16
N GLU A 254 12.67 7.80 -17.22
CA GLU A 254 11.31 8.00 -17.69
C GLU A 254 10.29 7.60 -16.61
N ARG A 255 9.26 8.43 -16.43
CA ARG A 255 8.24 8.23 -15.39
C ARG A 255 7.62 6.83 -15.49
N TYR A 256 7.20 6.44 -16.69
CA TYR A 256 6.54 5.16 -16.97
C TYR A 256 7.13 4.49 -18.21
N THR A 257 7.65 3.29 -18.01
CA THR A 257 7.98 2.33 -19.07
C THR A 257 7.30 1.01 -18.72
N PHE A 258 7.13 0.13 -19.71
CA PHE A 258 6.63 -1.22 -19.50
C PHE A 258 7.44 -1.92 -18.40
N TYR A 259 8.77 -1.75 -18.40
CA TYR A 259 9.66 -2.32 -17.40
C TYR A 259 9.44 -1.72 -16.00
N SER A 260 9.24 -0.41 -15.88
CA SER A 260 9.02 0.22 -14.56
C SER A 260 7.70 -0.20 -13.94
N LEU A 261 6.66 -0.30 -14.77
CA LEU A 261 5.32 -0.72 -14.35
C LEU A 261 5.22 -2.22 -14.08
N VAL A 262 5.94 -3.06 -14.82
CA VAL A 262 5.90 -4.52 -14.63
C VAL A 262 6.91 -4.95 -13.56
N LEU A 263 8.20 -4.67 -13.73
CA LEU A 263 9.24 -5.14 -12.80
C LEU A 263 9.23 -4.35 -11.49
N GLY A 264 9.21 -3.01 -11.58
CA GLY A 264 9.06 -2.15 -10.41
C GLY A 264 7.71 -2.36 -9.71
N GLY A 265 6.65 -2.51 -10.51
CA GLY A 265 5.31 -2.85 -10.01
C GLY A 265 5.26 -4.15 -9.23
N VAL A 266 5.92 -5.24 -9.68
CA VAL A 266 5.92 -6.52 -8.95
C VAL A 266 6.51 -6.33 -7.55
N ALA A 267 7.64 -5.62 -7.44
CA ALA A 267 8.23 -5.29 -6.14
C ALA A 267 7.30 -4.41 -5.30
N HIS A 268 6.64 -3.42 -5.90
CA HIS A 268 5.65 -2.56 -5.25
C HIS A 268 4.47 -3.37 -4.68
N TRP A 269 3.93 -4.34 -5.42
CA TRP A 269 2.84 -5.18 -4.95
C TRP A 269 3.28 -6.21 -3.91
N LEU A 270 4.48 -6.79 -4.09
CA LEU A 270 5.04 -7.75 -3.15
C LEU A 270 5.35 -7.12 -1.80
N LYS A 271 5.89 -5.89 -1.76
CA LYS A 271 6.14 -5.23 -0.46
C LYS A 271 4.86 -5.10 0.37
N SER A 272 3.73 -4.88 -0.27
CA SER A 272 2.44 -4.71 0.41
C SER A 272 1.84 -6.06 0.79
N ASN A 273 1.87 -7.06 -0.10
CA ASN A 273 1.16 -8.33 0.13
C ASN A 273 1.98 -9.41 0.84
N ALA A 274 3.30 -9.48 0.57
CA ALA A 274 4.13 -10.61 0.98
C ALA A 274 4.83 -10.41 2.33
N ILE A 275 5.12 -9.16 2.71
CA ILE A 275 5.98 -8.87 3.87
C ILE A 275 5.36 -7.89 4.87
N SER A 276 4.32 -7.17 4.45
CA SER A 276 3.65 -6.21 5.32
C SER A 276 2.72 -6.94 6.28
N GLN A 277 2.83 -6.60 7.56
CA GLN A 277 2.07 -7.25 8.61
C GLN A 277 0.55 -7.15 8.38
N ASN A 278 0.06 -6.01 7.89
CA ASN A 278 -1.36 -5.78 7.64
C ASN A 278 -2.01 -6.76 6.66
N MET A 279 -1.26 -7.21 5.64
CA MET A 279 -1.78 -8.15 4.64
C MET A 279 -1.59 -9.60 5.08
N ILE A 280 -0.36 -9.99 5.48
CA ILE A 280 -0.07 -11.38 5.88
C ILE A 280 -0.96 -11.83 7.04
N GLN A 281 -1.18 -10.97 8.03
CA GLN A 281 -2.04 -11.25 9.18
C GLN A 281 -3.47 -11.65 8.77
N ARG A 282 -3.98 -11.13 7.65
CA ARG A 282 -5.32 -11.45 7.14
C ARG A 282 -5.34 -12.77 6.39
N TYR A 283 -4.33 -13.05 5.56
CA TYR A 283 -4.19 -14.36 4.93
C TYR A 283 -4.07 -15.48 5.98
N LEU A 284 -3.39 -15.23 7.10
CA LEU A 284 -3.22 -16.17 8.21
C LEU A 284 -4.44 -16.27 9.15
N SER A 285 -5.46 -15.43 8.97
CA SER A 285 -6.74 -15.55 9.69
C SER A 285 -7.69 -16.57 9.05
N LEU A 286 -7.35 -17.06 7.84
CA LEU A 286 -8.07 -18.10 7.13
C LEU A 286 -7.59 -19.49 7.56
N PRO A 287 -8.49 -20.47 7.69
CA PRO A 287 -8.17 -21.75 8.32
C PRO A 287 -7.24 -22.62 7.45
N THR A 288 -7.32 -22.52 6.12
CA THR A 288 -6.51 -23.35 5.22
C THR A 288 -5.74 -22.55 4.19
N LEU A 289 -4.62 -23.11 3.72
CA LEU A 289 -3.84 -22.53 2.62
C LEU A 289 -4.67 -22.43 1.33
N ARG A 290 -5.62 -23.33 1.11
CA ARG A 290 -6.56 -23.27 -0.03
C ARG A 290 -7.41 -22.01 0.06
N ASP A 291 -7.94 -21.69 1.24
CA ASP A 291 -8.75 -20.50 1.45
C ASP A 291 -7.92 -19.22 1.25
N ALA A 292 -6.68 -19.19 1.75
CA ALA A 292 -5.75 -18.08 1.52
C ALA A 292 -5.43 -17.88 0.02
N ARG A 293 -5.31 -18.98 -0.75
CA ARG A 293 -5.11 -18.93 -2.20
C ARG A 293 -6.34 -18.45 -2.97
N ILE A 294 -7.54 -18.84 -2.54
CA ILE A 294 -8.76 -18.27 -3.10
C ILE A 294 -8.81 -16.77 -2.80
N ALA A 295 -8.48 -16.41 -1.55
CA ALA A 295 -8.54 -15.03 -1.09
C ALA A 295 -7.64 -14.08 -1.89
N ILE A 296 -6.41 -14.50 -2.22
CA ILE A 296 -5.52 -13.65 -3.04
C ILE A 296 -6.04 -13.45 -4.46
N TRP A 297 -6.62 -14.46 -5.11
CA TRP A 297 -7.16 -14.30 -6.46
C TRP A 297 -8.42 -13.44 -6.49
N THR A 298 -9.29 -13.57 -5.49
CA THR A 298 -10.44 -12.67 -5.33
C THR A 298 -10.00 -11.25 -5.00
N PHE A 299 -8.94 -11.07 -4.21
CA PHE A 299 -8.34 -9.76 -3.94
C PHE A 299 -7.82 -9.12 -5.23
N ILE A 300 -7.08 -9.88 -6.04
CA ILE A 300 -6.57 -9.40 -7.34
C ILE A 300 -7.73 -8.99 -8.25
N ALA A 301 -8.78 -9.81 -8.38
CA ALA A 301 -9.94 -9.47 -9.19
C ALA A 301 -10.64 -8.18 -8.72
N GLY A 302 -10.81 -8.02 -7.40
CA GLY A 302 -11.40 -6.82 -6.80
C GLY A 302 -10.57 -5.56 -7.04
N VAL A 303 -9.25 -5.63 -6.83
CA VAL A 303 -8.34 -4.50 -7.06
C VAL A 303 -8.22 -4.15 -8.54
N LEU A 304 -8.15 -5.14 -9.44
CA LEU A 304 -8.17 -4.88 -10.89
C LEU A 304 -9.44 -4.16 -11.32
N THR A 305 -10.60 -4.62 -10.83
CA THR A 305 -11.89 -3.99 -11.11
C THR A 305 -11.89 -2.53 -10.65
N PHE A 306 -11.39 -2.27 -9.44
CA PHE A 306 -11.34 -0.91 -8.91
C PHE A 306 -10.32 -0.02 -9.63
N LEU A 307 -9.16 -0.56 -10.03
CA LEU A 307 -8.17 0.18 -10.83
C LEU A 307 -8.73 0.56 -12.20
N CYS A 308 -9.53 -0.30 -12.84
CA CYS A 308 -10.24 0.04 -14.08
C CYS A 308 -11.26 1.17 -13.85
N ILE A 309 -12.01 1.11 -12.75
CA ILE A 309 -12.94 2.19 -12.33
C ILE A 309 -12.17 3.50 -12.18
N CYS A 310 -11.12 3.55 -11.37
CA CYS A 310 -10.29 4.75 -11.17
C CYS A 310 -9.63 5.24 -12.46
N GLY A 311 -9.14 4.31 -13.29
CA GLY A 311 -8.52 4.63 -14.57
C GLY A 311 -9.51 5.32 -15.52
N TYR A 312 -10.71 4.76 -15.66
CA TYR A 312 -11.78 5.40 -16.40
C TYR A 312 -12.17 6.74 -15.78
N THR A 313 -12.29 6.83 -14.45
CA THR A 313 -12.60 8.10 -13.77
C THR A 313 -11.57 9.18 -14.12
N GLY A 314 -10.29 8.86 -14.21
CA GLY A 314 -9.26 9.82 -14.64
C GLY A 314 -9.46 10.32 -16.07
N LEU A 315 -9.85 9.42 -16.99
CA LEU A 315 -10.21 9.78 -18.35
C LEU A 315 -11.48 10.64 -18.39
N LEU A 316 -12.46 10.35 -17.54
CA LEU A 316 -13.71 11.11 -17.42
C LEU A 316 -13.46 12.52 -16.89
N ILE A 317 -12.63 12.67 -15.84
CA ILE A 317 -12.19 13.98 -15.34
C ILE A 317 -11.56 14.75 -16.50
N TYR A 318 -10.64 14.13 -17.24
CA TYR A 318 -10.01 14.81 -18.38
C TYR A 318 -11.02 15.20 -19.44
N ALA A 319 -11.88 14.27 -19.85
CA ALA A 319 -12.87 14.52 -20.87
C ALA A 319 -13.76 15.70 -20.48
N THR A 320 -14.18 15.78 -19.21
CA THR A 320 -15.00 16.87 -18.66
C THR A 320 -14.28 18.22 -18.76
N TYR A 321 -13.01 18.25 -18.36
CA TYR A 321 -12.20 19.47 -18.32
C TYR A 321 -11.33 19.70 -19.56
N ALA A 322 -11.59 19.01 -20.67
CA ALA A 322 -10.69 19.00 -21.83
C ALA A 322 -10.36 20.40 -22.36
N GLN A 323 -11.32 21.33 -22.30
CA GLN A 323 -11.16 22.72 -22.77
C GLN A 323 -10.88 23.73 -21.67
N CYS A 324 -10.96 23.31 -20.40
CA CYS A 324 -10.75 24.19 -19.26
C CYS A 324 -10.08 23.43 -18.12
N ASP A 325 -8.75 23.42 -18.12
CA ASP A 325 -7.95 22.75 -17.10
C ASP A 325 -8.09 23.43 -15.73
N PRO A 326 -8.70 22.78 -14.73
CA PRO A 326 -8.97 23.38 -13.42
C PRO A 326 -7.72 23.59 -12.57
N LEU A 327 -6.59 22.93 -12.88
CA LEU A 327 -5.35 23.09 -12.13
C LEU A 327 -4.62 24.38 -12.53
N GLN A 328 -4.64 24.71 -13.82
CA GLN A 328 -4.02 25.91 -14.35
C GLN A 328 -4.83 27.16 -13.99
N THR A 329 -6.16 27.07 -14.00
CA THR A 329 -7.03 28.17 -13.56
C THR A 329 -7.10 28.34 -12.04
N LYS A 330 -6.52 27.41 -11.27
CA LYS A 330 -6.60 27.35 -9.79
C LYS A 330 -7.99 27.09 -9.23
N LEU A 331 -8.92 26.58 -10.05
CA LEU A 331 -10.18 26.05 -9.55
C LEU A 331 -9.95 24.83 -8.64
N ALA A 332 -9.04 23.94 -9.04
CA ALA A 332 -8.41 22.95 -8.18
C ALA A 332 -7.01 23.45 -7.77
N GLN A 333 -6.76 23.60 -6.47
CA GLN A 333 -5.47 24.12 -5.98
C GLN A 333 -4.39 23.04 -5.94
N ARG A 334 -4.80 21.78 -5.74
CA ARG A 334 -3.91 20.61 -5.70
C ARG A 334 -4.35 19.57 -6.71
N ASN A 335 -3.39 18.79 -7.21
CA ASN A 335 -3.64 17.72 -8.19
C ASN A 335 -4.72 16.74 -7.71
N ASP A 336 -4.66 16.33 -6.44
CA ASP A 336 -5.57 15.33 -5.87
C ASP A 336 -7.00 15.88 -5.56
N GLN A 337 -7.27 17.16 -5.85
CA GLN A 337 -8.62 17.77 -5.75
C GLN A 337 -9.46 17.60 -7.02
N LEU A 338 -8.90 17.07 -8.11
CA LEU A 338 -9.60 16.91 -9.38
C LEU A 338 -10.87 16.06 -9.29
N LEU A 339 -10.79 14.90 -8.65
CA LEU A 339 -11.96 14.03 -8.50
C LEU A 339 -13.02 14.65 -7.57
N PRO A 340 -12.67 15.17 -6.37
CA PRO A 340 -13.65 15.87 -5.53
C PRO A 340 -14.30 17.07 -6.23
N LEU A 341 -13.55 17.82 -7.06
CA LEU A 341 -14.11 18.89 -7.87
C LEU A 341 -15.16 18.36 -8.86
N LEU A 342 -14.82 17.32 -9.62
CA LEU A 342 -15.78 16.67 -10.54
C LEU A 342 -17.03 16.22 -9.79
N VAL A 343 -16.87 15.63 -8.60
CA VAL A 343 -18.01 15.19 -7.78
C VAL A 343 -18.91 16.35 -7.39
N MET A 344 -18.36 17.49 -6.99
CA MET A 344 -19.20 18.63 -6.60
C MET A 344 -19.93 19.23 -7.81
N GLU A 345 -19.30 19.31 -8.98
CA GLU A 345 -19.97 19.78 -10.20
C GLU A 345 -21.03 18.79 -10.72
N THR A 346 -20.77 17.49 -10.55
CA THR A 346 -21.59 16.42 -11.11
C THR A 346 -22.73 16.05 -10.15
N LEU A 347 -22.48 15.95 -8.85
CA LEU A 347 -23.45 15.45 -7.88
C LEU A 347 -23.93 16.51 -6.89
N GLY A 348 -23.36 17.73 -6.90
CA GLY A 348 -23.69 18.78 -5.93
C GLY A 348 -25.16 19.19 -5.89
N ASP A 349 -25.88 19.08 -7.01
CA ASP A 349 -27.30 19.40 -7.11
C ASP A 349 -28.22 18.33 -6.52
N TYR A 350 -27.68 17.16 -6.16
CA TYR A 350 -28.42 16.00 -5.64
C TYR A 350 -28.09 15.80 -4.15
N PRO A 351 -28.94 16.30 -3.23
CA PRO A 351 -28.63 16.27 -1.80
C PRO A 351 -28.36 14.83 -1.32
N GLY A 352 -27.22 14.63 -0.67
CA GLY A 352 -26.79 13.34 -0.12
C GLY A 352 -25.79 12.57 -0.99
N LEU A 353 -25.77 12.78 -2.32
CA LEU A 353 -24.84 12.05 -3.20
C LEU A 353 -23.37 12.48 -3.00
N PRO A 354 -23.04 13.79 -2.86
CA PRO A 354 -21.71 14.21 -2.42
C PRO A 354 -21.32 13.61 -1.07
N GLY A 355 -22.27 13.49 -0.13
CA GLY A 355 -22.09 12.81 1.16
C GLY A 355 -21.69 11.35 1.03
N ILE A 356 -22.31 10.59 0.10
CA ILE A 356 -21.92 9.20 -0.20
C ILE A 356 -20.47 9.14 -0.71
N PHE A 357 -20.08 10.05 -1.61
CA PHE A 357 -18.70 10.10 -2.10
C PHE A 357 -17.70 10.36 -0.98
N VAL A 358 -17.92 11.41 -0.19
CA VAL A 358 -17.08 11.75 0.96
C VAL A 358 -16.99 10.59 1.95
N ALA A 359 -18.13 9.94 2.25
CA ALA A 359 -18.16 8.74 3.08
C ALA A 359 -17.33 7.59 2.47
N GLY A 360 -17.35 7.42 1.14
CA GLY A 360 -16.53 6.44 0.42
C GLY A 360 -15.02 6.72 0.51
N VAL A 361 -14.59 7.98 0.34
CA VAL A 361 -13.17 8.33 0.45
C VAL A 361 -12.66 8.17 1.89
N PHE A 362 -13.45 8.58 2.88
CA PHE A 362 -13.09 8.35 4.29
C PHE A 362 -13.16 6.87 4.67
N SER A 363 -14.10 6.10 4.13
CA SER A 363 -14.18 4.65 4.30
C SER A 363 -12.88 3.96 3.89
N ALA A 364 -12.34 4.31 2.72
CA ALA A 364 -11.05 3.83 2.22
C ALA A 364 -9.90 4.14 3.19
N ALA A 365 -9.83 5.39 3.68
CA ALA A 365 -8.78 5.81 4.60
C ALA A 365 -8.89 5.18 5.99
N LEU A 366 -10.11 5.09 6.54
CA LEU A 366 -10.41 4.49 7.84
C LEU A 366 -10.08 3.00 7.86
N SER A 367 -10.35 2.29 6.77
CA SER A 367 -9.95 0.88 6.60
C SER A 367 -8.43 0.70 6.70
N SER A 368 -7.67 1.49 5.94
CA SER A 368 -6.20 1.43 5.97
C SER A 368 -5.64 1.84 7.33
N LEU A 369 -6.20 2.89 7.96
CA LEU A 369 -5.76 3.39 9.28
C LEU A 369 -6.00 2.37 10.39
N SER A 370 -7.22 1.84 10.51
CA SER A 370 -7.57 0.85 11.53
C SER A 370 -6.74 -0.43 11.39
N THR A 371 -6.51 -0.87 10.15
CA THR A 371 -5.65 -2.02 9.85
C THR A 371 -4.20 -1.77 10.23
N GLY A 372 -3.65 -0.61 9.85
CA GLY A 372 -2.29 -0.21 10.20
C GLY A 372 -2.08 -0.14 11.72
N LEU A 373 -3.01 0.47 12.44
CA LEU A 373 -2.99 0.56 13.90
C LEU A 373 -3.07 -0.82 14.57
N ASN A 374 -3.93 -1.71 14.09
CA ASN A 374 -4.04 -3.09 14.59
C ASN A 374 -2.73 -3.88 14.35
N SER A 375 -2.11 -3.73 13.18
CA SER A 375 -0.83 -4.39 12.88
C SER A 375 0.34 -3.82 13.67
N LEU A 376 0.38 -2.51 13.92
CA LEU A 376 1.37 -1.89 14.81
C LEU A 376 1.22 -2.40 16.24
N SER A 377 -0.01 -2.52 16.73
CA SER A 377 -0.29 -3.15 18.02
C SER A 377 0.22 -4.59 18.07
N ALA A 378 0.04 -5.38 17.01
CA ALA A 378 0.56 -6.75 16.92
C ALA A 378 2.10 -6.78 17.00
N VAL A 379 2.76 -5.95 16.20
CA VAL A 379 4.24 -5.89 16.08
C VAL A 379 4.86 -5.39 17.37
N VAL A 380 4.34 -4.32 17.96
CA VAL A 380 4.85 -3.79 19.24
C VAL A 380 4.69 -4.82 20.36
N LEU A 381 3.52 -5.47 20.45
CA LEU A 381 3.28 -6.50 21.46
C LEU A 381 4.22 -7.70 21.29
N GLU A 382 4.26 -8.30 20.09
CA GLU A 382 4.99 -9.54 19.86
C GLU A 382 6.50 -9.31 19.80
N ASP A 383 6.96 -8.27 19.10
CA ASP A 383 8.36 -8.10 18.73
C ASP A 383 9.15 -7.28 19.75
N PHE A 384 8.49 -6.37 20.47
CA PHE A 384 9.14 -5.54 21.50
C PHE A 384 8.73 -5.99 22.91
N VAL A 385 7.44 -6.03 23.22
CA VAL A 385 7.03 -6.29 24.62
C VAL A 385 7.28 -7.74 25.03
N LYS A 386 6.73 -8.73 24.31
CA LYS A 386 6.91 -10.15 24.66
C LYS A 386 8.35 -10.62 24.48
N THR A 387 9.06 -10.12 23.47
CA THR A 387 10.44 -10.52 23.20
C THR A 387 11.40 -10.11 24.33
N PHE A 388 11.25 -8.91 24.90
CA PHE A 388 12.16 -8.41 25.96
C PHE A 388 11.69 -8.71 27.39
N ARG A 389 10.48 -9.25 27.57
CA ARG A 389 9.94 -9.56 28.90
C ARG A 389 10.15 -11.03 29.26
N ARG A 390 10.66 -11.26 30.48
CA ARG A 390 10.88 -12.63 31.02
C ARG A 390 9.59 -13.28 31.52
N ALA A 391 8.67 -12.49 32.08
CA ALA A 391 7.43 -12.98 32.66
C ALA A 391 6.25 -12.87 31.67
N PRO A 392 5.38 -13.90 31.61
CA PRO A 392 4.17 -13.87 30.80
C PRO A 392 3.27 -12.67 31.14
N LEU A 393 2.63 -12.09 30.12
CA LEU A 393 1.65 -11.00 30.30
C LEU A 393 0.31 -11.59 30.70
N SER A 394 -0.37 -10.96 31.66
CA SER A 394 -1.79 -11.27 31.89
C SER A 394 -2.65 -10.75 30.72
N GLU A 395 -3.87 -11.26 30.60
CA GLU A 395 -4.84 -10.78 29.61
C GLU A 395 -5.05 -9.26 29.70
N LYS A 396 -5.22 -8.73 30.93
CA LYS A 396 -5.41 -7.29 31.18
C LYS A 396 -4.20 -6.47 30.73
N GLN A 397 -2.97 -6.95 31.02
CA GLN A 397 -1.74 -6.27 30.60
C GLN A 397 -1.58 -6.29 29.08
N THR A 398 -1.89 -7.42 28.44
CA THR A 398 -1.83 -7.58 26.97
C THR A 398 -2.81 -6.61 26.29
N ALA A 399 -4.06 -6.57 26.75
CA ALA A 399 -5.06 -5.64 26.23
C ALA A 399 -4.68 -4.16 26.44
N PHE A 400 -4.10 -3.83 27.60
CA PHE A 400 -3.64 -2.47 27.89
C PHE A 400 -2.51 -2.04 26.95
N VAL A 401 -1.50 -2.89 26.73
CA VAL A 401 -0.40 -2.62 25.79
C VAL A 401 -0.95 -2.39 24.38
N MET A 402 -1.79 -3.31 23.88
CA MET A 402 -2.35 -3.21 22.53
C MET A 402 -3.12 -1.91 22.31
N ARG A 403 -4.01 -1.55 23.25
CA ARG A 403 -4.81 -0.31 23.16
C ARG A 403 -3.97 0.94 23.29
N SER A 404 -2.98 0.96 24.19
CA SER A 404 -2.08 2.09 24.34
C SER A 404 -1.26 2.36 23.07
N VAL A 405 -0.82 1.30 22.38
CA VAL A 405 -0.12 1.43 21.09
C VAL A 405 -1.03 2.05 20.01
N VAL A 406 -2.28 1.60 19.92
CA VAL A 406 -3.25 2.18 18.96
C VAL A 406 -3.47 3.67 19.22
N VAL A 407 -3.66 4.07 20.49
CA VAL A 407 -3.85 5.49 20.84
C VAL A 407 -2.60 6.31 20.55
N LEU A 408 -1.42 5.84 20.98
CA LEU A 408 -0.15 6.54 20.81
C LEU A 408 0.17 6.79 19.33
N PHE A 409 0.14 5.74 18.50
CA PHE A 409 0.42 5.89 17.07
C PHE A 409 -0.66 6.69 16.36
N GLY A 410 -1.93 6.56 16.78
CA GLY A 410 -3.01 7.40 16.25
C GLY A 410 -2.75 8.90 16.44
N ILE A 411 -2.30 9.31 17.63
CA ILE A 411 -1.91 10.70 17.92
C ILE A 411 -0.71 11.12 17.07
N ILE A 412 0.32 10.26 16.97
CA ILE A 412 1.50 10.53 16.15
C ILE A 412 1.12 10.73 14.68
N PHE A 413 0.22 9.92 14.13
CA PHE A 413 -0.20 10.05 12.74
C PHE A 413 -0.94 11.34 12.47
N VAL A 414 -1.84 11.76 13.38
CA VAL A 414 -2.50 13.07 13.30
C VAL A 414 -1.48 14.22 13.31
N ALA A 415 -0.46 14.16 14.16
CA ALA A 415 0.60 15.16 14.19
C ALA A 415 1.43 15.20 12.89
N LEU A 416 1.69 14.04 12.28
CA LEU A 416 2.42 13.95 11.02
C LEU A 416 1.64 14.46 9.81
N VAL A 417 0.31 14.59 9.87
CA VAL A 417 -0.49 15.18 8.78
C VAL A 417 -0.07 16.62 8.49
N PHE A 418 0.34 17.39 9.51
CA PHE A 418 0.86 18.75 9.33
C PHE A 418 2.12 18.81 8.47
N VAL A 419 2.94 17.75 8.50
CA VAL A 419 4.12 17.63 7.64
C VAL A 419 3.70 17.21 6.24
N VAL A 420 2.83 16.21 6.13
CA VAL A 420 2.36 15.70 4.82
C VAL A 420 1.70 16.77 3.98
N GLU A 421 0.95 17.68 4.59
CA GLU A 421 0.27 18.77 3.89
C GLU A 421 1.22 19.66 3.08
N LYS A 422 2.50 19.74 3.46
CA LYS A 422 3.52 20.55 2.77
C LYS A 422 4.26 19.79 1.66
N LEU A 423 3.91 18.53 1.43
CA LEU A 423 4.55 17.66 0.44
C LEU A 423 3.74 17.64 -0.87
N GLY A 424 4.37 17.15 -1.95
CA GLY A 424 3.83 17.16 -3.31
C GLY A 424 2.70 16.14 -3.58
N ALA A 425 2.61 15.65 -4.82
CA ALA A 425 1.57 14.71 -5.24
C ALA A 425 1.54 13.43 -4.39
N VAL A 426 0.36 13.09 -3.87
CA VAL A 426 0.17 12.08 -2.81
C VAL A 426 0.64 10.69 -3.24
N LEU A 427 0.27 10.25 -4.46
CA LEU A 427 0.56 8.90 -4.93
C LEU A 427 2.06 8.66 -5.08
N GLN A 428 2.75 9.55 -5.81
CA GLN A 428 4.20 9.47 -5.99
C GLN A 428 4.94 9.58 -4.66
N LEU A 429 4.55 10.55 -3.82
CA LEU A 429 5.14 10.76 -2.49
C LEU A 429 5.08 9.48 -1.64
N THR A 430 3.93 8.83 -1.62
CA THR A 430 3.74 7.58 -0.86
C THR A 430 4.68 6.49 -1.34
N ILE A 431 4.78 6.28 -2.65
CA ILE A 431 5.60 5.20 -3.21
C ILE A 431 7.08 5.47 -2.93
N THR A 432 7.53 6.70 -3.11
CA THR A 432 8.90 7.12 -2.79
C THR A 432 9.23 6.94 -1.31
N LEU A 433 8.47 7.56 -0.40
CA LEU A 433 8.80 7.52 1.04
C LEU A 433 8.74 6.10 1.61
N THR A 434 7.71 5.34 1.26
CA THR A 434 7.56 3.99 1.80
C THR A 434 8.61 3.01 1.26
N SER A 435 9.25 3.30 0.12
CA SER A 435 10.31 2.45 -0.44
C SER A 435 11.58 2.41 0.42
N VAL A 436 11.85 3.48 1.21
CA VAL A 436 13.02 3.57 2.10
C VAL A 436 13.07 2.40 3.07
N ALA A 437 11.93 2.08 3.67
CA ALA A 437 11.80 0.96 4.61
C ALA A 437 11.50 -0.37 3.91
N ASN A 438 10.60 -0.34 2.91
CA ASN A 438 10.07 -1.55 2.30
C ASN A 438 11.03 -2.23 1.31
N GLY A 439 11.92 -1.48 0.65
CA GLY A 439 12.94 -2.05 -0.23
C GLY A 439 13.87 -3.00 0.54
N PRO A 440 14.56 -2.53 1.60
CA PRO A 440 15.39 -3.38 2.43
C PRO A 440 14.63 -4.58 3.02
N LEU A 441 13.42 -4.34 3.51
CA LEU A 441 12.59 -5.40 4.10
C LEU A 441 12.24 -6.47 3.07
N LEU A 442 11.82 -6.09 1.87
CA LEU A 442 11.50 -7.00 0.78
C LEU A 442 12.73 -7.84 0.39
N GLY A 443 13.90 -7.21 0.32
CA GLY A 443 15.16 -7.90 0.05
C GLY A 443 15.48 -8.97 1.09
N ILE A 444 15.36 -8.66 2.39
CA ILE A 444 15.62 -9.62 3.48
C ILE A 444 14.67 -10.82 3.42
N PHE A 445 13.37 -10.58 3.25
CA PHE A 445 12.38 -11.65 3.19
C PHE A 445 12.55 -12.52 1.94
N THR A 446 12.76 -11.89 0.78
CA THR A 446 12.98 -12.60 -0.48
C THR A 446 14.24 -13.46 -0.40
N ALA A 447 15.34 -12.91 0.12
CA ALA A 447 16.56 -13.67 0.39
C ALA A 447 16.31 -14.81 1.39
N GLY A 448 15.54 -14.56 2.46
CA GLY A 448 15.24 -15.56 3.48
C GLY A 448 14.52 -16.78 2.91
N VAL A 449 13.48 -16.56 2.09
CA VAL A 449 12.60 -17.61 1.55
C VAL A 449 13.24 -18.35 0.37
N LEU A 450 14.03 -17.65 -0.47
CA LEU A 450 14.57 -18.19 -1.72
C LEU A 450 16.04 -18.61 -1.65
N LEU A 451 16.84 -17.99 -0.77
CA LEU A 451 18.30 -18.14 -0.76
C LEU A 451 18.76 -18.80 0.56
N PRO A 452 18.94 -20.14 0.58
CA PRO A 452 19.24 -20.87 1.82
C PRO A 452 20.65 -20.62 2.37
N TRP A 453 21.55 -20.05 1.56
CA TRP A 453 22.96 -19.76 1.91
C TRP A 453 23.16 -18.38 2.55
N VAL A 454 22.16 -17.50 2.53
CA VAL A 454 22.31 -16.17 3.11
C VAL A 454 22.41 -16.29 4.63
N SER A 455 23.44 -15.66 5.20
CA SER A 455 23.73 -15.63 6.63
C SER A 455 23.00 -14.48 7.34
N SER A 456 22.85 -14.56 8.66
CA SER A 456 22.23 -13.50 9.45
C SER A 456 23.01 -12.19 9.37
N LYS A 457 24.35 -12.25 9.40
CA LYS A 457 25.19 -11.05 9.27
C LYS A 457 25.03 -10.43 7.88
N GLY A 458 25.02 -11.26 6.83
CA GLY A 458 24.84 -10.79 5.47
C GLY A 458 23.48 -10.13 5.26
N ALA A 459 22.40 -10.75 5.72
CA ALA A 459 21.06 -10.17 5.65
C ALA A 459 20.95 -8.82 6.38
N LEU A 460 21.58 -8.69 7.56
CA LEU A 460 21.54 -7.43 8.33
C LEU A 460 22.34 -6.33 7.64
N LEU A 461 23.57 -6.62 7.19
CA LEU A 461 24.40 -5.66 6.47
C LEU A 461 23.74 -5.22 5.17
N GLY A 462 23.17 -6.16 4.40
CA GLY A 462 22.41 -5.83 3.18
C GLY A 462 21.18 -4.97 3.47
N GLY A 463 20.48 -5.23 4.58
CA GLY A 463 19.36 -4.41 5.02
C GLY A 463 19.78 -2.98 5.37
N VAL A 464 20.82 -2.81 6.18
CA VAL A 464 21.33 -1.51 6.62
C VAL A 464 21.90 -0.70 5.45
N SER A 465 22.73 -1.32 4.61
CA SER A 465 23.29 -0.65 3.42
C SER A 465 22.21 -0.15 2.47
N SER A 466 21.19 -0.98 2.22
CA SER A 466 20.06 -0.58 1.38
C SER A 466 19.23 0.53 2.03
N LEU A 467 18.98 0.47 3.35
CA LEU A 467 18.25 1.52 4.05
C LEU A 467 18.93 2.89 3.90
N LEU A 468 20.25 2.95 4.12
CA LEU A 468 21.02 4.18 4.00
C LEU A 468 21.01 4.73 2.57
N LEU A 469 21.22 3.85 1.59
CA LEU A 469 21.20 4.23 0.17
C LEU A 469 19.81 4.72 -0.27
N MET A 470 18.76 3.99 0.11
CA MET A 470 17.38 4.36 -0.23
C MET A 470 16.96 5.66 0.45
N ALA A 471 17.36 5.89 1.71
CA ALA A 471 17.12 7.15 2.39
C ALA A 471 17.78 8.32 1.64
N TRP A 472 19.05 8.18 1.27
CA TRP A 472 19.78 9.17 0.48
C TRP A 472 19.10 9.45 -0.87
N MET A 473 18.73 8.39 -1.61
CA MET A 473 18.07 8.52 -2.91
C MET A 473 16.71 9.20 -2.81
N CYS A 474 15.86 8.78 -1.86
CA CYS A 474 14.52 9.32 -1.71
C CYS A 474 14.56 10.80 -1.26
N ILE A 475 15.44 11.15 -0.33
CA ILE A 475 15.60 12.54 0.12
C ILE A 475 16.11 13.42 -1.02
N SER A 476 17.10 12.95 -1.78
CA SER A 476 17.63 13.69 -2.94
C SER A 476 16.56 13.90 -4.02
N ALA A 477 15.80 12.85 -4.35
CA ALA A 477 14.71 12.94 -5.33
C ALA A 477 13.60 13.92 -4.90
N GLN A 478 13.23 13.90 -3.61
CA GLN A 478 12.23 14.84 -3.08
C GLN A 478 12.76 16.28 -3.05
N ARG A 479 14.05 16.47 -2.74
CA ARG A 479 14.67 17.80 -2.76
C ARG A 479 14.65 18.41 -4.15
N GLU A 480 15.01 17.66 -5.20
CA GLU A 480 14.96 18.15 -6.59
C GLU A 480 13.53 18.42 -7.07
N LEU A 481 12.56 17.62 -6.63
CA LEU A 481 11.15 17.83 -6.95
C LEU A 481 10.61 19.13 -6.32
N VAL A 482 11.05 19.46 -5.10
CA VAL A 482 10.66 20.68 -4.38
C VAL A 482 11.41 21.91 -4.91
N SER A 483 12.69 21.79 -5.28
CA SER A 483 13.45 22.91 -5.88
C SER A 483 13.04 23.22 -7.32
N GLY A 484 12.31 22.30 -7.97
CA GLY A 484 11.90 22.44 -9.37
C GLY A 484 12.96 21.99 -10.38
N ASP A 485 14.05 21.37 -9.92
CA ASP A 485 15.10 20.80 -10.79
C ASP A 485 14.63 19.51 -11.49
N LEU A 486 13.69 18.80 -10.87
CA LEU A 486 13.02 17.62 -11.43
C LEU A 486 11.56 17.95 -11.76
N VAL A 487 11.25 18.14 -13.05
CA VAL A 487 9.89 18.43 -13.53
C VAL A 487 9.38 17.29 -14.41
N TYR A 488 8.28 16.65 -13.98
CA TYR A 488 7.56 15.69 -14.82
C TYR A 488 6.59 16.44 -15.74
N GLN A 489 6.79 16.33 -17.05
CA GLN A 489 5.91 16.95 -18.03
C GLN A 489 4.52 16.31 -18.00
N ARG A 490 3.49 17.17 -17.94
CA ARG A 490 2.08 16.78 -18.01
C ARG A 490 1.66 16.65 -19.48
N LYS A 491 0.64 15.85 -19.74
CA LYS A 491 -0.01 15.79 -21.05
C LYS A 491 -0.65 17.14 -21.42
N PRO A 492 -0.84 17.41 -22.72
CA PRO A 492 -1.42 18.67 -23.16
C PRO A 492 -2.77 19.00 -22.51
N TYR A 493 -2.96 20.29 -22.26
CA TYR A 493 -4.15 20.87 -21.63
C TYR A 493 -4.55 22.18 -22.35
N SER A 494 -5.77 22.65 -22.10
CA SER A 494 -6.30 23.90 -22.66
C SER A 494 -7.03 24.68 -21.58
N THR A 495 -6.95 26.01 -21.63
CA THR A 495 -7.76 26.92 -20.80
C THR A 495 -8.60 27.88 -21.64
N LEU A 496 -8.72 27.63 -22.94
CA LEU A 496 -9.47 28.48 -23.87
C LEU A 496 -10.99 28.43 -23.66
N GLY A 497 -11.52 27.28 -23.24
CA GLY A 497 -12.94 27.07 -23.01
C GLY A 497 -13.41 27.42 -21.59
N CYS A 498 -12.59 28.11 -20.79
CA CYS A 498 -12.98 28.52 -19.46
C CYS A 498 -13.92 29.73 -19.49
N ASN A 499 -15.15 29.55 -19.00
CA ASN A 499 -16.19 30.58 -18.98
C ASN A 499 -16.15 31.50 -17.73
N TYR A 500 -15.05 31.48 -16.98
CA TYR A 500 -14.83 32.29 -15.78
C TYR A 500 -13.47 33.01 -15.83
N THR A 501 -13.33 34.08 -15.05
CA THR A 501 -12.07 34.84 -14.96
C THR A 501 -11.11 34.16 -13.98
N PHE A 502 -9.82 34.12 -14.31
CA PHE A 502 -8.76 33.57 -13.48
C PHE A 502 -7.43 34.27 -13.78
N ASP A 503 -6.51 34.21 -12.83
CA ASP A 503 -5.16 34.74 -12.99
C ASP A 503 -4.29 33.75 -13.77
N GLY A 504 -3.87 34.12 -14.98
CA GLY A 504 -2.98 33.29 -15.80
C GLY A 504 -3.12 33.52 -17.30
N VAL A 505 -2.20 32.95 -18.07
CA VAL A 505 -2.23 33.02 -19.54
C VAL A 505 -3.17 31.95 -20.08
N ARG A 506 -4.04 32.34 -21.02
CA ARG A 506 -4.87 31.38 -21.78
C ARG A 506 -3.95 30.53 -22.67
N ALA A 507 -3.98 29.22 -22.46
CA ALA A 507 -3.15 28.24 -23.14
C ALA A 507 -4.01 27.38 -24.07
N ASN A 508 -3.52 27.12 -25.27
CA ASN A 508 -4.10 26.16 -26.21
C ASN A 508 -3.31 24.84 -26.18
N PHE A 509 -3.89 23.76 -26.70
CA PHE A 509 -3.22 22.46 -26.85
C PHE A 509 -1.87 22.55 -27.57
N SER A 510 -1.72 23.49 -28.51
CA SER A 510 -0.52 23.75 -29.31
C SER A 510 0.51 24.67 -28.64
N SER A 511 0.24 25.20 -27.44
CA SER A 511 1.19 26.04 -26.68
C SER A 511 2.20 25.24 -25.85
N LEU A 512 2.11 23.91 -25.88
CA LEU A 512 3.08 23.00 -25.29
C LEU A 512 3.97 22.45 -26.42
N PRO A 513 5.31 22.44 -26.25
CA PRO A 513 6.22 22.05 -27.32
C PRO A 513 5.86 20.64 -27.84
N PRO A 514 5.71 20.48 -29.18
CA PRO A 514 5.52 19.17 -29.78
C PRO A 514 6.83 18.40 -29.62
N ASP A 515 6.74 17.18 -29.11
CA ASP A 515 7.84 16.22 -28.99
C ASP A 515 9.05 16.66 -28.13
N GLY A 516 9.16 16.10 -26.92
CA GLY A 516 10.39 15.47 -26.41
C GLY A 516 11.73 16.22 -26.42
N VAL A 517 11.79 17.53 -26.63
CA VAL A 517 13.06 18.29 -26.60
C VAL A 517 13.12 19.17 -25.37
N TYR A 518 14.00 18.77 -24.46
CA TYR A 518 14.34 19.48 -23.24
C TYR A 518 15.20 20.71 -23.55
N THR A 519 14.77 21.88 -23.06
CA THR A 519 15.66 23.01 -22.74
C THR A 519 15.39 23.48 -21.31
N SER A 520 15.56 22.57 -20.35
CA SER A 520 16.17 22.97 -19.09
C SER A 520 17.67 22.64 -19.20
N SER A 521 18.53 23.38 -18.50
CA SER A 521 19.98 23.14 -18.41
C SER A 521 20.37 21.73 -17.92
N ALA A 522 19.39 20.85 -17.68
CA ALA A 522 19.50 19.47 -17.23
C ALA A 522 19.91 18.45 -18.32
N ALA A 523 19.82 18.80 -19.62
CA ALA A 523 20.25 17.89 -20.69
C ALA A 523 21.77 17.59 -20.69
N ALA A 524 22.56 18.35 -19.93
CA ALA A 524 24.00 18.16 -19.76
C ALA A 524 24.39 17.64 -18.36
N ALA A 525 23.43 17.30 -17.50
CA ALA A 525 23.74 16.78 -16.17
C ALA A 525 24.04 15.26 -16.24
N PRO A 526 25.14 14.77 -15.63
CA PRO A 526 25.45 13.35 -15.61
C PRO A 526 24.32 12.55 -14.96
N PHE A 527 24.09 11.31 -15.42
CA PHE A 527 23.07 10.41 -14.87
C PHE A 527 23.18 10.32 -13.35
N GLN A 528 22.10 10.68 -12.66
CA GLN A 528 22.00 10.65 -11.21
C GLN A 528 21.01 9.56 -10.79
N LEU A 529 21.46 8.66 -9.91
CA LEU A 529 20.71 7.47 -9.49
C LEU A 529 19.32 7.79 -8.92
N TYR A 530 19.14 8.96 -8.31
CA TYR A 530 17.87 9.39 -7.71
C TYR A 530 16.84 9.93 -8.72
N ARG A 531 17.21 10.08 -10.01
CA ARG A 531 16.30 10.48 -11.09
C ARG A 531 15.58 9.29 -11.75
N ILE A 532 15.87 8.06 -11.33
CA ILE A 532 15.13 6.89 -11.81
C ILE A 532 13.64 7.00 -11.45
N SER A 533 12.78 6.32 -12.22
CA SER A 533 11.35 6.23 -11.90
C SER A 533 11.15 5.75 -10.47
N TYR A 534 10.28 6.44 -9.74
CA TYR A 534 9.93 6.12 -8.36
C TYR A 534 9.37 4.70 -8.21
N LEU A 535 8.85 4.09 -9.29
CA LEU A 535 8.38 2.70 -9.30
C LEU A 535 9.52 1.68 -9.13
N TYR A 536 10.74 2.03 -9.53
CA TYR A 536 11.91 1.16 -9.34
C TYR A 536 12.47 1.21 -7.93
N PHE A 537 12.13 2.21 -7.11
CA PHE A 537 12.80 2.43 -5.83
C PHE A 537 12.70 1.21 -4.89
N THR A 538 11.53 0.58 -4.81
CA THR A 538 11.36 -0.62 -3.96
C THR A 538 12.15 -1.81 -4.49
N LEU A 539 12.14 -2.01 -5.82
CA LEU A 539 12.92 -3.07 -6.47
C LEU A 539 14.42 -2.86 -6.25
N PHE A 540 14.90 -1.64 -6.47
CA PHE A 540 16.30 -1.28 -6.30
C PHE A 540 16.76 -1.51 -4.86
N GLY A 541 15.99 -1.05 -3.86
CA GLY A 541 16.27 -1.33 -2.45
C GLY A 541 16.33 -2.84 -2.14
N ALA A 542 15.42 -3.63 -2.69
CA ALA A 542 15.44 -5.08 -2.51
C ALA A 542 16.67 -5.74 -3.16
N LEU A 543 17.04 -5.32 -4.38
CA LEU A 543 18.21 -5.82 -5.10
C LEU A 543 19.51 -5.48 -4.37
N VAL A 544 19.67 -4.24 -3.91
CA VAL A 544 20.84 -3.83 -3.11
C VAL A 544 20.98 -4.69 -1.87
N THR A 545 19.88 -4.93 -1.16
CA THR A 545 19.90 -5.81 0.01
C THR A 545 20.32 -7.24 -0.34
N ILE A 546 19.75 -7.82 -1.39
CA ILE A 546 20.07 -9.20 -1.80
C ILE A 546 21.54 -9.30 -2.24
N ILE A 547 22.02 -8.37 -3.06
CA ILE A 547 23.40 -8.35 -3.57
C ILE A 547 24.40 -8.22 -2.43
N VAL A 548 24.22 -7.21 -1.56
CA VAL A 548 25.13 -7.00 -0.42
C VAL A 548 25.07 -8.19 0.54
N ALA A 549 23.88 -8.75 0.80
CA ALA A 549 23.73 -9.92 1.67
C ALA A 549 24.41 -11.18 1.11
N LEU A 550 24.34 -11.40 -0.20
CA LEU A 550 25.03 -12.50 -0.88
C LEU A 550 26.54 -12.31 -0.81
N LEU A 551 27.05 -11.12 -1.19
CA LEU A 551 28.48 -10.83 -1.16
C LEU A 551 29.07 -11.00 0.24
N THR A 552 28.42 -10.43 1.27
CA THR A 552 28.90 -10.59 2.66
C THR A 552 28.79 -12.02 3.15
N SER A 553 27.74 -12.78 2.79
CA SER A 553 27.64 -14.19 3.16
C SER A 553 28.73 -15.05 2.51
N LEU A 554 29.09 -14.74 1.25
CA LEU A 554 30.18 -15.39 0.53
C LEU A 554 31.55 -15.06 1.13
N LEU A 555 31.81 -13.78 1.41
CA LEU A 555 33.07 -13.31 1.98
C LEU A 555 33.32 -13.87 3.38
N LEU A 556 32.27 -13.93 4.21
CA LEU A 556 32.37 -14.48 5.57
C LEU A 556 32.35 -16.01 5.61
N ARG A 557 32.04 -16.69 4.48
CA ARG A 557 31.85 -18.15 4.38
C ARG A 557 30.90 -18.73 5.44
N GLU A 558 29.95 -17.93 5.93
CA GLU A 558 29.00 -18.30 6.98
C GLU A 558 27.74 -18.94 6.37
N SER A 559 27.83 -20.17 5.86
CA SER A 559 26.65 -20.90 5.38
C SER A 559 26.21 -21.97 6.40
N LYS A 560 25.00 -21.82 6.96
CA LYS A 560 24.39 -22.80 7.87
C LYS A 560 23.42 -23.73 7.14
N LEU A 561 23.78 -24.20 5.95
CA LEU A 561 22.88 -24.97 5.10
C LEU A 561 22.43 -26.28 5.75
N GLN A 562 23.26 -26.93 6.57
CA GLN A 562 22.93 -28.21 7.20
C GLN A 562 21.94 -28.08 8.38
N SER A 563 22.04 -27.02 9.17
CA SER A 563 21.20 -26.79 10.36
C SER A 563 19.94 -25.97 10.09
N LEU A 564 19.71 -25.55 8.85
CA LEU A 564 18.55 -24.73 8.47
C LEU A 564 17.25 -25.54 8.52
N ASP A 565 16.22 -25.02 9.18
CA ASP A 565 14.87 -25.60 9.08
C ASP A 565 14.32 -25.36 7.67
N THR A 566 14.02 -26.44 6.95
CA THR A 566 13.59 -26.37 5.55
C THR A 566 12.15 -25.87 5.41
N ARG A 567 11.35 -25.83 6.49
CA ARG A 567 10.01 -25.23 6.51
C ARG A 567 10.02 -23.71 6.30
N LEU A 568 11.17 -23.07 6.54
CA LEU A 568 11.37 -21.63 6.35
C LEU A 568 11.60 -21.28 4.87
N LEU A 569 11.75 -22.27 4.00
CA LEU A 569 12.02 -22.10 2.58
C LEU A 569 10.77 -22.42 1.76
N THR A 570 10.64 -21.76 0.62
CA THR A 570 9.58 -22.09 -0.33
C THR A 570 9.64 -23.57 -0.76
N PRO A 571 8.49 -24.23 -1.05
CA PRO A 571 8.45 -25.67 -1.30
C PRO A 571 9.44 -26.21 -2.34
N PHE A 572 9.71 -25.46 -3.42
CA PHE A 572 10.64 -25.92 -4.44
C PHE A 572 12.11 -25.81 -4.00
N VAL A 573 12.49 -24.74 -3.28
CA VAL A 573 13.83 -24.61 -2.68
C VAL A 573 14.01 -25.66 -1.59
N ARG A 574 12.99 -25.89 -0.76
CA ARG A 574 12.97 -26.95 0.26
C ARG A 574 13.30 -28.32 -0.36
N ARG A 575 12.61 -28.73 -1.43
CA ARG A 575 12.88 -29.99 -2.14
C ARG A 575 14.31 -30.05 -2.68
N TRP A 576 14.82 -28.94 -3.21
CA TRP A 576 16.18 -28.87 -3.72
C TRP A 576 17.22 -29.05 -2.60
N VAL A 577 17.05 -28.36 -1.45
CA VAL A 577 17.95 -28.48 -0.29
C VAL A 577 17.91 -29.90 0.29
N GLU A 578 16.72 -30.48 0.43
CA GLU A 578 16.56 -31.85 0.93
C GLU A 578 17.22 -32.89 0.03
N ARG A 579 17.16 -32.72 -1.31
CA ARG A 579 17.91 -33.55 -2.26
C ARG A 579 19.41 -33.43 -2.08
N GLN A 580 19.94 -32.21 -1.95
CA GLN A 580 21.37 -31.98 -1.73
C GLN A 580 21.87 -32.62 -0.43
N ARG A 581 21.10 -32.52 0.66
CA ARG A 581 21.42 -33.18 1.94
C ARG A 581 21.45 -34.70 1.81
N ARG A 582 20.53 -35.30 1.06
CA ARG A 582 20.53 -36.75 0.79
C ARG A 582 21.73 -37.17 -0.04
N SER A 583 22.07 -36.42 -1.09
CA SER A 583 23.24 -36.72 -1.95
C SER A 583 24.57 -36.66 -1.20
N SER A 584 24.70 -35.75 -0.24
CA SER A 584 25.91 -35.60 0.59
C SER A 584 26.01 -36.62 1.74
N GLN A 585 24.94 -37.37 2.03
CA GLN A 585 24.90 -38.44 3.03
C GLN A 585 25.10 -39.85 2.43
N LEU A 586 25.12 -40.01 1.10
CA LEU A 586 25.43 -41.29 0.48
C LEU A 586 26.93 -41.61 0.64
N PRO A 587 27.31 -42.79 1.17
CA PRO A 587 28.72 -43.15 1.29
C PRO A 587 29.37 -43.20 -0.10
N ALA A 588 30.60 -42.69 -0.20
CA ALA A 588 31.41 -42.84 -1.40
C ALA A 588 31.40 -44.32 -1.80
N LYS A 589 31.03 -44.62 -3.06
CA LYS A 589 31.13 -45.98 -3.61
C LYS A 589 32.52 -46.53 -3.27
N PRO A 590 32.64 -47.75 -2.72
CA PRO A 590 33.95 -48.38 -2.56
C PRO A 590 34.59 -48.41 -3.95
N LYS A 591 35.77 -47.81 -4.10
CA LYS A 591 36.60 -48.04 -5.28
C LYS A 591 36.79 -49.56 -5.36
N LEU A 592 36.41 -50.18 -6.47
CA LEU A 592 36.77 -51.56 -6.77
C LEU A 592 38.30 -51.69 -6.72
N GLN A 593 38.83 -52.15 -5.59
CA GLN A 593 40.12 -52.81 -5.49
C GLN A 593 39.81 -54.30 -5.33
N ALA A 594 39.44 -54.96 -6.41
CA ALA A 594 39.36 -56.40 -6.50
C ALA A 594 39.44 -56.79 -7.98
N MET A 595 40.67 -57.02 -8.46
CA MET A 595 41.04 -57.98 -9.50
C MET A 595 42.48 -57.71 -9.94
N GLN A 596 43.45 -58.14 -9.13
CA GLN A 596 44.79 -58.51 -9.60
C GLN A 596 45.53 -59.37 -8.57
N GLU A 597 44.84 -60.36 -8.00
CA GLU A 597 45.48 -61.51 -7.34
C GLU A 597 44.71 -62.76 -7.75
N THR A 598 44.97 -63.26 -8.96
CA THR A 598 44.86 -64.68 -9.35
C THR A 598 45.30 -64.81 -10.81
N SER A 599 46.58 -65.07 -11.02
CA SER A 599 47.08 -65.91 -12.12
C SER A 599 48.54 -66.26 -11.82
N THR A 600 48.70 -67.33 -11.04
CA THR A 600 49.74 -68.35 -11.27
C THR A 600 49.77 -68.81 -12.71
#